data_AF-A0A2T0TLY8-F1
#
_entry.id   AF-A0A2T0TLY8-F1
#
_cell.length_a   1.000
_cell.length_b   1.000
_cell.length_c   1.000
_cell.angle_alpha   90.00
_cell.angle_beta   90.00
_cell.angle_gamma   90.00
#
_symmetry.space_group_name_H-M   'P 1'
#
loop_
_entity.id
_entity.type
_entity.pdbx_description
1 polymer ?
#
loop_
_entity_poly.entity_id
_entity_poly.type
_entity_poly.pdbx_seq_one_letter_code
_entity_poly.pdbx_strand_id
1 'polypeptide(L)'
;MRVLLVLATVLLASACGQTRAATPPAVGVTGTPSVAPSAEVPLPQPAPPRAPVNPCGITNGACVRMSTSESWLITDGAVSYGPVPSAFGMAGYETPTGRFQVLRKVRDEISFDFDNTPMPYAVYFTDYGIAFHQGDLAPGSSHGCVHLAPDAAARFFDTLQPGAEVQVLA
;
A
#
# COMPACT_ATOMS: atom_id res chain seq x y z
N MET A 1 -40.34 -24.74 34.28
CA MET A 1 -41.02 -23.55 34.84
C MET A 1 -41.01 -22.44 33.80
N ARG A 2 -42.20 -21.96 33.45
CA ARG A 2 -42.43 -20.84 32.53
C ARG A 2 -42.12 -19.53 33.25
N VAL A 3 -41.42 -18.59 32.63
CA VAL A 3 -41.59 -17.16 32.92
C VAL A 3 -41.65 -16.42 31.58
N LEU A 4 -42.79 -15.77 31.38
CA LEU A 4 -43.22 -14.96 30.24
C LEU A 4 -42.74 -13.51 30.42
N LEU A 5 -42.44 -12.85 29.29
CA LEU A 5 -42.68 -11.43 28.89
C LEU A 5 -42.09 -10.32 29.80
N VAL A 6 -41.67 -9.15 29.27
CA VAL A 6 -42.49 -8.13 28.60
C VAL A 6 -41.61 -7.22 27.72
N LEU A 7 -42.12 -6.89 26.53
CA LEU A 7 -41.61 -5.91 25.56
C LEU A 7 -41.75 -4.47 26.07
N ALA A 8 -40.81 -3.59 25.68
CA ALA A 8 -41.05 -2.15 25.60
C ALA A 8 -40.45 -1.58 24.31
N THR A 9 -41.29 -1.39 23.31
CA THR A 9 -41.03 -0.62 22.08
C THR A 9 -41.29 0.86 22.34
N VAL A 10 -40.33 1.73 22.03
CA VAL A 10 -40.52 3.19 22.04
C VAL A 10 -40.42 3.70 20.60
N LEU A 11 -41.55 4.22 20.10
CA LEU A 11 -41.67 4.95 18.83
C LEU A 11 -41.19 6.39 19.01
N LEU A 12 -40.34 6.90 18.12
CA LEU A 12 -40.16 8.33 17.91
C LEU A 12 -40.62 8.71 16.50
N ALA A 13 -41.73 9.46 16.45
CA ALA A 13 -42.21 10.15 15.26
C ALA A 13 -41.69 11.59 15.28
N SER A 14 -40.90 11.99 14.28
CA SER A 14 -40.51 13.39 14.07
C SER A 14 -41.45 14.05 13.06
N ALA A 15 -42.09 15.12 13.51
CA ALA A 15 -43.07 15.91 12.76
C ALA A 15 -42.42 16.83 11.72
N CYS A 16 -43.08 16.93 10.57
CA CYS A 16 -42.77 17.84 9.46
C CYS A 16 -43.38 19.22 9.74
N GLY A 17 -42.56 20.27 9.84
CA GLY A 17 -43.00 21.65 10.04
C GLY A 17 -42.84 22.48 8.76
N GLN A 18 -43.96 22.79 8.10
CA GLN A 18 -44.07 23.76 7.00
C GLN A 18 -44.35 25.15 7.55
N THR A 19 -43.61 26.16 7.08
CA THR A 19 -43.98 27.57 7.20
C THR A 19 -44.23 28.15 5.81
N ARG A 20 -45.41 28.77 5.65
CA ARG A 20 -45.84 29.59 4.51
C ARG A 20 -45.52 31.06 4.76
N ALA A 21 -45.65 31.84 3.68
CA ALA A 21 -45.84 33.30 3.57
C ALA A 21 -44.59 34.04 3.07
N ALA A 22 -44.65 35.06 2.21
CA ALA A 22 -45.71 35.70 1.43
C ALA A 22 -45.02 36.62 0.40
N THR A 23 -45.67 36.87 -0.73
CA THR A 23 -45.21 37.76 -1.81
C THR A 23 -45.57 39.22 -1.53
N PRO A 24 -44.66 40.19 -1.78
CA PRO A 24 -45.02 41.56 -2.16
C PRO A 24 -44.51 41.94 -3.57
N PRO A 25 -45.04 43.04 -4.15
CA PRO A 25 -45.04 43.28 -5.60
C PRO A 25 -43.79 43.97 -6.14
N ALA A 26 -43.63 43.85 -7.46
CA ALA A 26 -42.58 44.44 -8.27
C ALA A 26 -42.69 45.98 -8.34
N VAL A 27 -41.55 46.65 -8.16
CA VAL A 27 -41.31 48.04 -8.56
C VAL A 27 -40.04 48.05 -9.41
N GLY A 28 -40.16 48.57 -10.63
CA GLY A 28 -39.13 48.54 -11.64
C GLY A 28 -38.01 49.56 -11.41
N VAL A 29 -36.81 49.18 -11.86
CA VAL A 29 -35.78 50.12 -12.30
C VAL A 29 -35.22 49.58 -13.62
N THR A 30 -35.44 50.36 -14.66
CA THR A 30 -34.85 50.21 -15.99
C THR A 30 -33.35 50.52 -15.90
N GLY A 31 -32.52 49.54 -16.19
CA GLY A 31 -31.08 49.72 -16.30
C GLY A 31 -30.40 48.37 -16.44
N THR A 32 -30.14 47.94 -17.67
CA THR A 32 -29.19 46.87 -17.96
C THR A 32 -27.78 47.45 -17.98
N PRO A 33 -26.95 47.29 -16.94
CA PRO A 33 -25.52 47.21 -17.16
C PRO A 33 -25.27 45.91 -17.93
N SER A 34 -24.79 46.04 -19.16
CA SER A 34 -24.21 44.92 -19.91
C SER A 34 -22.93 44.51 -19.18
N VAL A 35 -23.07 43.64 -18.19
CA VAL A 35 -21.95 42.93 -17.58
C VAL A 35 -21.49 41.94 -18.64
N ALA A 36 -20.37 42.25 -19.29
CA ALA A 36 -19.65 41.28 -20.11
C ALA A 36 -19.51 39.98 -19.31
N PRO A 37 -19.65 38.80 -19.92
CA PRO A 37 -19.43 37.55 -19.20
C PRO A 37 -17.99 37.57 -18.70
N SER A 38 -17.82 37.73 -17.38
CA SER A 38 -16.57 37.39 -16.72
C SER A 38 -16.25 35.98 -17.15
N ALA A 39 -15.20 35.81 -17.93
CA ALA A 39 -14.63 34.51 -18.19
C ALA A 39 -14.35 33.90 -16.82
N GLU A 40 -15.13 32.89 -16.45
CA GLU A 40 -14.90 32.12 -15.24
C GLU A 40 -13.53 31.49 -15.40
N VAL A 41 -12.54 32.00 -14.66
CA VAL A 41 -11.20 31.44 -14.63
C VAL A 41 -11.37 30.01 -14.12
N PRO A 42 -11.10 28.98 -14.94
CA PRO A 42 -11.27 27.61 -14.50
C PRO A 42 -10.39 27.38 -13.27
N LEU A 43 -10.99 26.83 -12.21
CA LEU A 43 -10.25 26.46 -11.00
C LEU A 43 -9.04 25.60 -11.38
N PRO A 44 -7.85 25.82 -10.80
CA PRO A 44 -6.69 25.00 -11.06
C PRO A 44 -7.04 23.53 -10.78
N GLN A 45 -6.98 22.69 -11.80
CA GLN A 45 -7.15 21.25 -11.60
C GLN A 45 -5.99 20.74 -10.74
N PRO A 46 -6.26 19.89 -9.72
CA PRO A 46 -5.19 19.26 -8.95
C PRO A 46 -4.23 18.55 -9.90
N ALA A 47 -2.93 18.77 -9.72
CA ALA A 47 -1.93 18.07 -10.51
C ALA A 47 -2.15 16.55 -10.41
N PRO A 48 -1.98 15.79 -11.50
CA PRO A 48 -2.08 14.33 -11.43
C PRO A 48 -1.13 13.78 -10.37
N PRO A 49 -1.50 12.70 -9.68
CA PRO A 49 -0.65 12.09 -8.67
C PRO A 49 0.70 11.73 -9.29
N ARG A 50 1.78 12.05 -8.56
CA ARG A 50 3.15 11.81 -9.02
C ARG A 50 3.38 10.30 -9.16
N ALA A 51 3.95 9.88 -10.28
CA ALA A 51 4.35 8.49 -10.46
C ALA A 51 5.30 8.04 -9.34
N PRO A 52 5.22 6.76 -8.89
CA PRO A 52 6.15 6.24 -7.89
C PRO A 52 7.59 6.39 -8.37
N VAL A 53 8.45 6.93 -7.50
CA VAL A 53 9.88 7.10 -7.79
C VAL A 53 10.61 5.85 -7.34
N ASN A 54 11.47 5.29 -8.20
CA ASN A 54 12.37 4.21 -7.83
C ASN A 54 13.32 4.71 -6.72
N PRO A 55 13.26 4.15 -5.50
CA PRO A 55 14.07 4.62 -4.40
C PRO A 55 15.52 4.12 -4.47
N CYS A 56 15.79 3.13 -5.30
CA CYS A 56 17.09 2.51 -5.50
C CYS A 56 17.78 3.00 -6.78
N GLY A 57 19.07 2.70 -6.91
CA GLY A 57 19.88 3.00 -8.10
C GLY A 57 20.06 1.79 -9.03
N ILE A 58 19.06 0.90 -9.08
CA ILE A 58 19.04 -0.31 -9.92
C ILE A 58 18.11 -0.12 -11.11
N THR A 59 18.36 -0.86 -12.20
CA THR A 59 17.51 -0.81 -13.40
C THR A 59 16.48 -1.92 -13.45
N ASN A 60 16.84 -3.15 -13.03
CA ASN A 60 15.94 -4.30 -13.06
C ASN A 60 16.13 -5.17 -11.81
N GLY A 61 15.06 -5.42 -11.06
CA GLY A 61 15.10 -6.30 -9.90
C GLY A 61 14.27 -5.79 -8.72
N ALA A 62 14.75 -5.97 -7.49
CA ALA A 62 14.03 -5.59 -6.28
C ALA A 62 14.73 -4.45 -5.52
N CYS A 63 13.93 -3.48 -5.09
CA CYS A 63 14.37 -2.43 -4.18
C CYS A 63 13.73 -2.65 -2.82
N VAL A 64 14.51 -2.48 -1.75
CA VAL A 64 14.04 -2.56 -0.36
C VAL A 64 14.49 -1.31 0.37
N ARG A 65 13.57 -0.71 1.13
CA ARG A 65 13.87 0.40 2.03
C ARG A 65 13.36 0.06 3.42
N MET A 66 14.29 -0.17 4.34
CA MET A 66 13.94 -0.61 5.68
C MET A 66 13.37 0.51 6.53
N SER A 67 13.88 1.74 6.38
CA SER A 67 13.40 2.94 7.07
C SER A 67 11.92 3.25 6.88
N THR A 68 11.27 2.76 5.82
CA THR A 68 9.82 2.90 5.58
C THR A 68 9.06 1.59 5.54
N SER A 69 9.71 0.44 5.78
CA SER A 69 9.09 -0.89 5.67
C SER A 69 8.46 -1.17 4.31
N GLU A 70 9.18 -0.82 3.26
CA GLU A 70 8.68 -0.91 1.89
C GLU A 70 9.64 -1.68 0.97
N SER A 71 9.04 -2.41 0.03
CA SER A 71 9.74 -3.08 -1.07
C SER A 71 9.07 -2.80 -2.43
N TRP A 72 9.84 -2.86 -3.51
CA TRP A 72 9.38 -2.63 -4.88
C TRP A 72 10.00 -3.62 -5.86
N LEU A 73 9.30 -3.87 -6.97
CA LEU A 73 9.92 -4.39 -8.18
C LEU A 73 10.19 -3.24 -9.15
N ILE A 74 11.38 -3.28 -9.73
CA ILE A 74 11.89 -2.28 -10.66
C ILE A 74 12.06 -2.93 -12.01
N THR A 75 11.61 -2.25 -13.05
CA THR A 75 11.76 -2.66 -14.45
C THR A 75 12.10 -1.43 -15.28
N ASP A 76 13.19 -1.50 -16.04
CA ASP A 76 13.72 -0.40 -16.86
C ASP A 76 13.91 0.91 -16.06
N GLY A 77 14.33 0.77 -14.79
CA GLY A 77 14.57 1.87 -13.86
C GLY A 77 13.31 2.49 -13.24
N ALA A 78 12.12 2.07 -13.66
CA ALA A 78 10.84 2.50 -13.13
C ALA A 78 10.26 1.49 -12.15
N VAL A 79 9.43 1.96 -11.21
CA VAL A 79 8.65 1.08 -10.33
C VAL A 79 7.60 0.36 -11.17
N SER A 80 7.71 -0.97 -11.27
CA SER A 80 6.72 -1.82 -11.95
C SER A 80 5.70 -2.42 -10.96
N TYR A 81 6.07 -2.54 -9.69
CA TYR A 81 5.19 -2.98 -8.61
C TYR A 81 5.64 -2.42 -7.26
N GLY A 82 4.67 -2.05 -6.41
CA GLY A 82 4.90 -1.49 -5.08
C GLY A 82 4.69 0.04 -4.98
N PRO A 83 4.96 0.66 -3.82
CA PRO A 83 5.51 0.03 -2.61
C PRO A 83 4.58 -1.04 -2.05
N VAL A 84 5.16 -2.15 -1.58
CA VAL A 84 4.45 -3.12 -0.75
C VAL A 84 5.02 -3.09 0.66
N PRO A 85 4.20 -3.30 1.71
CA PRO A 85 4.69 -3.48 3.05
C PRO A 85 5.64 -4.68 3.14
N SER A 86 6.71 -4.53 3.91
CA SER A 86 7.67 -5.59 4.20
C SER A 86 8.17 -5.54 5.64
N ALA A 87 8.47 -6.70 6.21
CA ALA A 87 9.14 -6.81 7.51
C ALA A 87 10.54 -7.44 7.36
N PHE A 88 11.40 -7.16 8.34
CA PHE A 88 12.84 -7.41 8.28
C PHE A 88 13.34 -8.10 9.54
N GLY A 89 14.65 -8.32 9.57
CA GLY A 89 15.36 -8.93 10.68
C GLY A 89 15.13 -8.24 12.02
N MET A 90 14.91 -9.00 13.07
CA MET A 90 14.99 -8.51 14.45
C MET A 90 16.44 -8.21 14.86
N ALA A 91 16.62 -7.56 16.01
CA ALA A 91 17.93 -7.30 16.57
C ALA A 91 18.74 -8.61 16.74
N GLY A 92 19.97 -8.63 16.23
CA GLY A 92 20.84 -9.81 16.18
C GLY A 92 20.65 -10.69 14.94
N TYR A 93 19.68 -10.37 14.08
CA TYR A 93 19.38 -11.04 12.82
C TYR A 93 19.11 -10.03 11.71
N GLU A 94 19.88 -8.95 11.66
CA GLU A 94 19.62 -7.82 10.77
C GLU A 94 19.57 -8.23 9.29
N THR A 95 18.60 -7.69 8.56
CA THR A 95 18.57 -7.82 7.10
C THR A 95 19.76 -7.04 6.52
N PRO A 96 20.58 -7.65 5.66
CA PRO A 96 21.81 -7.04 5.18
C PRO A 96 21.53 -5.88 4.21
N THR A 97 22.22 -4.75 4.40
CA THR A 97 22.16 -3.62 3.47
C THR A 97 23.18 -3.76 2.35
N GLY A 98 22.91 -3.14 1.19
CA GLY A 98 23.85 -3.13 0.07
C GLY A 98 23.21 -3.56 -1.25
N ARG A 99 24.06 -3.99 -2.18
CA ARG A 99 23.66 -4.51 -3.49
C ARG A 99 23.99 -6.00 -3.58
N PHE A 100 23.03 -6.75 -4.08
CA PHE A 100 23.07 -8.19 -4.24
C PHE A 100 22.47 -8.58 -5.59
N GLN A 101 22.42 -9.87 -5.84
CA GLN A 101 21.71 -10.45 -6.97
C GLN A 101 20.90 -11.65 -6.51
N VAL A 102 19.77 -11.89 -7.17
CA VAL A 102 19.00 -13.10 -6.96
C VAL A 102 19.85 -14.31 -7.35
N LEU A 103 19.98 -15.27 -6.44
CA LEU A 103 20.80 -16.46 -6.62
C LEU A 103 19.96 -17.64 -7.08
N ARG A 104 18.86 -17.89 -6.38
CA ARG A 104 17.97 -19.03 -6.61
C ARG A 104 16.56 -18.76 -6.10
N LYS A 105 15.64 -19.61 -6.51
CA LYS A 105 14.22 -19.51 -6.18
C LYS A 105 13.67 -20.89 -5.83
N VAL A 106 12.90 -20.98 -4.76
CA VAL A 106 12.22 -22.22 -4.35
C VAL A 106 10.79 -21.87 -3.94
N ARG A 107 9.81 -22.46 -4.63
CA ARG A 107 8.39 -22.09 -4.44
C ARG A 107 7.87 -22.54 -3.08
N ASP A 108 8.21 -23.76 -2.68
CA ASP A 108 7.72 -24.41 -1.46
C ASP A 108 8.90 -24.74 -0.54
N GLU A 109 9.67 -23.69 -0.18
CA GLU A 109 10.86 -23.82 0.66
C GLU A 109 10.49 -24.14 2.12
N ILE A 110 11.33 -24.94 2.77
CA ILE A 110 11.20 -25.31 4.18
C ILE A 110 12.51 -24.96 4.87
N SER A 111 12.47 -24.03 5.83
CA SER A 111 13.66 -23.69 6.60
C SER A 111 13.95 -24.74 7.67
N PHE A 112 14.98 -25.55 7.45
CA PHE A 112 15.45 -26.51 8.45
C PHE A 112 16.06 -25.83 9.69
N ASP A 113 16.68 -24.66 9.52
CA ASP A 113 17.31 -23.91 10.61
C ASP A 113 16.29 -23.27 11.57
N PHE A 114 15.04 -23.10 11.11
CA PHE A 114 13.95 -22.50 11.89
C PHE A 114 12.77 -23.46 12.03
N ASP A 115 12.99 -24.62 12.64
CA ASP A 115 11.95 -25.61 13.00
C ASP A 115 11.04 -26.04 11.83
N ASN A 116 11.63 -26.27 10.66
CA ASN A 116 10.92 -26.62 9.43
C ASN A 116 9.85 -25.60 9.04
N THR A 117 10.07 -24.32 9.34
CA THR A 117 9.12 -23.24 9.01
C THR A 117 8.98 -23.10 7.50
N PRO A 118 7.75 -23.11 6.95
CA PRO A 118 7.53 -22.85 5.55
C PRO A 118 7.95 -21.42 5.14
N MET A 119 8.64 -21.32 4.01
CA MET A 119 9.00 -20.06 3.35
C MET A 119 8.43 -20.01 1.92
N PRO A 120 7.11 -19.86 1.75
CA PRO A 120 6.51 -19.86 0.42
C PRO A 120 7.06 -18.73 -0.45
N TYR A 121 7.32 -19.04 -1.72
CA TYR A 121 7.84 -18.10 -2.72
C TYR A 121 9.22 -17.54 -2.38
N ALA A 122 10.12 -18.38 -1.85
CA ALA A 122 11.47 -17.97 -1.48
C ALA A 122 12.31 -17.55 -2.70
N VAL A 123 12.83 -16.32 -2.66
CA VAL A 123 13.78 -15.75 -3.61
C VAL A 123 15.05 -15.35 -2.85
N TYR A 124 16.07 -16.19 -2.93
CA TYR A 124 17.34 -16.00 -2.22
C TYR A 124 18.22 -15.00 -2.94
N PHE A 125 18.80 -14.07 -2.20
CA PHE A 125 19.73 -13.07 -2.73
C PHE A 125 21.04 -12.96 -1.95
N THR A 126 21.23 -13.78 -0.91
CA THR A 126 22.52 -13.99 -0.26
C THR A 126 22.88 -15.47 -0.22
N ASP A 127 24.17 -15.76 -0.18
CA ASP A 127 24.72 -17.12 -0.08
C ASP A 127 24.53 -17.74 1.31
N TYR A 128 24.30 -16.93 2.33
CA TYR A 128 23.98 -17.34 3.70
C TYR A 128 22.47 -17.37 4.02
N GLY A 129 21.61 -17.43 3.01
CA GLY A 129 20.21 -17.85 3.20
C GLY A 129 19.18 -16.75 3.41
N ILE A 130 19.50 -15.48 3.13
CA ILE A 130 18.50 -14.40 3.17
C ILE A 130 17.69 -14.37 1.88
N ALA A 131 16.37 -14.33 2.03
CA ALA A 131 15.43 -14.38 0.93
C ALA A 131 14.26 -13.40 1.10
N PHE A 132 13.62 -13.05 -0.01
CA PHE A 132 12.22 -12.61 0.00
C PHE A 132 11.33 -13.83 0.12
N HIS A 133 10.29 -13.80 0.96
CA HIS A 133 9.27 -14.84 0.97
C HIS A 133 8.01 -14.35 1.68
N GLN A 134 6.93 -15.13 1.59
CA GLN A 134 5.72 -14.88 2.37
C GLN A 134 6.02 -15.00 3.88
N GLY A 135 5.57 -14.03 4.67
CA GLY A 135 5.74 -14.07 6.13
C GLY A 135 4.88 -13.03 6.88
N ASP A 136 5.01 -13.02 8.21
CA ASP A 136 4.37 -12.01 9.08
C ASP A 136 5.01 -10.63 8.84
N LEU A 137 4.17 -9.59 8.79
CA LEU A 137 4.59 -8.21 8.56
C LEU A 137 4.75 -7.40 9.85
N ALA A 138 4.61 -8.03 11.03
CA ALA A 138 4.95 -7.41 12.29
C ALA A 138 6.44 -6.98 12.31
N PRO A 139 6.79 -5.82 12.91
CA PRO A 139 8.19 -5.40 13.00
C PRO A 139 9.06 -6.44 13.72
N GLY A 140 10.22 -6.77 13.13
CA GLY A 140 11.15 -7.76 13.70
C GLY A 140 10.60 -9.19 13.71
N SER A 141 9.68 -9.53 12.80
CA SER A 141 9.12 -10.89 12.69
C SER A 141 10.05 -11.92 12.04
N SER A 142 11.18 -11.49 11.47
CA SER A 142 12.07 -12.37 10.70
C SER A 142 13.46 -12.50 11.34
N HIS A 143 14.18 -13.54 10.91
CA HIS A 143 15.60 -13.76 11.21
C HIS A 143 16.51 -13.23 10.08
N GLY A 144 16.09 -12.15 9.42
CA GLY A 144 16.88 -11.42 8.42
C GLY A 144 16.27 -11.43 7.02
N CYS A 145 15.38 -12.37 6.73
CA CYS A 145 14.61 -12.40 5.49
C CYS A 145 13.73 -11.15 5.32
N VAL A 146 13.34 -10.88 4.07
CA VAL A 146 12.37 -9.85 3.75
C VAL A 146 11.00 -10.52 3.64
N HIS A 147 10.18 -10.39 4.68
CA HIS A 147 8.81 -10.89 4.69
C HIS A 147 7.91 -10.01 3.84
N LEU A 148 7.07 -10.65 3.03
CA LEU A 148 6.07 -10.01 2.17
C LEU A 148 4.69 -10.62 2.43
N ALA A 149 3.63 -9.86 2.13
CA ALA A 149 2.27 -10.40 2.06
C ALA A 149 2.19 -11.50 0.96
N PRO A 150 1.26 -12.46 1.06
CA PRO A 150 1.18 -13.60 0.13
C PRO A 150 1.20 -13.21 -1.35
N ASP A 151 0.37 -12.25 -1.76
CA ASP A 151 0.29 -11.80 -3.16
C ASP A 151 1.58 -11.12 -3.61
N ALA A 152 2.20 -10.32 -2.74
CA ALA A 152 3.46 -9.66 -3.03
C ALA A 152 4.60 -10.68 -3.16
N ALA A 153 4.68 -11.67 -2.26
CA ALA A 153 5.66 -12.75 -2.32
C ALA A 153 5.55 -13.52 -3.64
N ALA A 154 4.34 -13.90 -4.05
CA ALA A 154 4.09 -14.56 -5.32
C ALA A 154 4.53 -13.70 -6.52
N ARG A 155 4.22 -12.39 -6.51
CA ARG A 155 4.63 -11.46 -7.57
C ARG A 155 6.15 -11.28 -7.65
N PHE A 156 6.82 -11.15 -6.51
CA PHE A 156 8.27 -11.07 -6.45
C PHE A 156 8.90 -12.35 -7.00
N PHE A 157 8.40 -13.51 -6.58
CA PHE A 157 8.86 -14.79 -7.08
C PHE A 157 8.63 -14.93 -8.58
N ASP A 158 7.47 -14.59 -9.12
CA ASP A 158 7.24 -14.76 -10.56
C ASP A 158 8.06 -13.78 -11.41
N THR A 159 8.33 -12.58 -10.90
CA THR A 159 9.04 -11.51 -11.64
C THR A 159 10.54 -11.66 -11.57
N LEU A 160 11.11 -11.85 -10.38
CA LEU A 160 12.55 -11.88 -10.17
C LEU A 160 13.16 -13.15 -10.77
N GLN A 161 14.22 -13.00 -11.55
CA GLN A 161 15.00 -14.12 -12.11
C GLN A 161 16.39 -14.14 -11.49
N PRO A 162 17.06 -15.32 -11.41
CA PRO A 162 18.47 -15.38 -11.05
C PRO A 162 19.30 -14.37 -11.85
N GLY A 163 20.16 -13.61 -11.15
CA GLY A 163 20.94 -12.50 -11.69
C GLY A 163 20.28 -11.12 -11.63
N ALA A 164 18.97 -11.02 -11.35
CA ALA A 164 18.32 -9.72 -11.13
C ALA A 164 18.92 -8.99 -9.92
N GLU A 165 19.06 -7.67 -9.98
CA GLU A 165 19.64 -6.88 -8.89
C GLU A 165 18.71 -6.85 -7.68
N VAL A 166 19.29 -6.84 -6.48
CA VAL A 166 18.57 -6.53 -5.24
C VAL A 166 19.34 -5.43 -4.54
N GLN A 167 18.68 -4.31 -4.24
CA GLN A 167 19.28 -3.25 -3.45
C GLN A 167 18.49 -3.02 -2.16
N VAL A 168 19.19 -3.13 -1.03
CA VAL A 168 18.63 -2.94 0.30
C VAL A 168 19.20 -1.65 0.90
N LEU A 169 18.32 -0.70 1.15
CA LEU A 169 18.58 0.57 1.81
C LEU A 169 18.17 0.48 3.28
N ALA A 170 18.94 1.14 4.15
CA ALA A 170 18.63 1.26 5.57
C ALA A 170 17.34 2.07 5.83
#